data_AF-A0A6G0VGX0-F1
#
_entry.id   AF-A0A6G0VGX0-F1
#
_cell.length_a   1.000
_cell.length_b   1.000
_cell.length_c   1.000
_cell.angle_alpha   90.00
_cell.angle_beta   90.00
_cell.angle_gamma   90.00
#
_symmetry.space_group_name_H-M   'P 1'
#
loop_
_entity.id
_entity.type
_entity.pdbx_description
1 polymer ?
#
loop_
_entity_poly.entity_id
_entity_poly.type
_entity_poly.pdbx_seq_one_letter_code
_entity_poly.pdbx_strand_id
1 'polypeptide(L)'
;MFRNADVLWLYAKWNNVENIPGWSGYMENLTVDEPYSKSRILFLPFINQAASDYNTLYTTLNYIIDDGKKYGHSFIIVTFDQPLYFKAKEIVTAADKNSPLSRVIVRLGGFHLLMSFLGSIGYIMGGSGLKEVLSVIFAQNSVDHILSGHAYSRAIRGHTLLQLALAHIILNELSLNYEQKELLNICLSNLSDFQSVEDSRAVKELKKIFDEKLNEIKNRGPTAQLWVQYFEMVTILKEFIRSERMGNWRGHLASIKKMIPYFHATGHFLYAKSATLYISDMENLKNSMDSETFE
;
A
#
# COMPACT_ATOMS: atom_id res chain seq x y z
N MET A 1 -3.61 11.76 7.48
CA MET A 1 -2.97 10.48 7.06
C MET A 1 -3.93 9.61 6.26
N PHE A 2 -5.23 9.68 6.55
CA PHE A 2 -6.32 9.11 5.76
C PHE A 2 -6.56 9.86 4.46
N ARG A 3 -7.08 9.15 3.46
CA ARG A 3 -7.84 9.77 2.38
C ARG A 3 -9.28 9.99 2.83
N ASN A 4 -9.95 10.97 2.25
CA ASN A 4 -11.33 11.33 2.62
C ASN A 4 -12.28 10.14 2.39
N ALA A 5 -12.09 9.39 1.30
CA ALA A 5 -12.83 8.18 0.98
C ALA A 5 -12.72 7.12 2.09
N ASP A 6 -11.57 6.99 2.76
CA ASP A 6 -11.42 6.03 3.85
C ASP A 6 -12.27 6.43 5.06
N VAL A 7 -12.28 7.73 5.41
CA VAL A 7 -13.05 8.23 6.55
C VAL A 7 -14.55 8.16 6.27
N LEU A 8 -14.98 8.50 5.05
CA LEU A 8 -16.37 8.36 4.65
C LEU A 8 -16.82 6.89 4.72
N TRP A 9 -15.98 5.94 4.28
CA TRP A 9 -16.28 4.52 4.41
C TRP A 9 -16.42 4.07 5.88
N LEU A 10 -15.52 4.51 6.76
CA LEU A 10 -15.60 4.22 8.20
C LEU A 10 -16.90 4.77 8.80
N TYR A 11 -17.26 6.01 8.45
CA TYR A 11 -18.51 6.63 8.89
C TYR A 11 -19.74 5.87 8.36
N ALA A 12 -19.75 5.50 7.08
CA ALA A 12 -20.85 4.75 6.49
C ALA A 12 -21.08 3.41 7.19
N LYS A 13 -20.00 2.69 7.52
CA LYS A 13 -20.04 1.44 8.26
C LYS A 13 -20.53 1.62 9.69
N TRP A 14 -20.06 2.67 10.37
CA TRP A 14 -20.52 3.01 11.71
C TRP A 14 -22.00 3.39 11.75
N ASN A 15 -22.47 4.13 10.76
CA ASN A 15 -23.87 4.54 10.63
C ASN A 15 -24.79 3.42 10.08
N ASN A 16 -24.27 2.19 9.91
CA ASN A 16 -24.98 1.03 9.39
C ASN A 16 -25.70 1.30 8.05
N VAL A 17 -25.07 2.08 7.16
CA VAL A 17 -25.61 2.33 5.83
C VAL A 17 -25.68 1.01 5.06
N GLU A 18 -26.87 0.68 4.57
CA GLU A 18 -27.10 -0.57 3.86
C GLU A 18 -26.25 -0.65 2.57
N ASN A 19 -25.92 -1.87 2.15
CA ASN A 19 -25.23 -2.15 0.89
C ASN A 19 -23.83 -1.53 0.72
N ILE A 20 -23.22 -0.95 1.76
CA ILE A 20 -21.81 -0.56 1.70
C ILE A 20 -20.94 -1.82 1.74
N PRO A 21 -20.12 -2.11 0.70
CA PRO A 21 -19.26 -3.30 0.69
C PRO A 21 -18.07 -3.17 1.67
N GLY A 22 -17.23 -4.20 1.73
CA GLY A 22 -15.91 -4.09 2.38
C GLY A 22 -15.04 -3.04 1.68
N TRP A 23 -13.98 -2.57 2.35
CA TRP A 23 -13.15 -1.45 1.85
C TRP A 23 -12.70 -1.63 0.38
N SER A 24 -12.25 -2.82 -0.01
CA SER A 24 -11.84 -3.05 -1.42
C SER A 24 -12.98 -2.91 -2.42
N GLY A 25 -14.18 -3.41 -2.11
CA GLY A 25 -15.34 -3.24 -2.97
C GLY A 25 -15.87 -1.81 -2.95
N TYR A 26 -15.70 -1.09 -1.84
CA TYR A 26 -16.06 0.33 -1.75
C TYR A 26 -15.16 1.17 -2.65
N MET A 27 -13.85 0.90 -2.61
CA MET A 27 -12.89 1.52 -3.52
C MET A 27 -13.18 1.18 -4.98
N GLU A 28 -13.51 -0.08 -5.29
CA GLU A 28 -13.90 -0.51 -6.64
C GLU A 28 -15.12 0.27 -7.15
N ASN A 29 -16.17 0.42 -6.33
CA ASN A 29 -17.35 1.21 -6.68
C ASN A 29 -17.00 2.68 -6.95
N LEU A 30 -16.11 3.29 -6.16
CA LEU A 30 -15.70 4.68 -6.35
C LEU A 30 -14.84 4.91 -7.59
N THR A 31 -14.18 3.87 -8.10
CA THR A 31 -13.24 3.97 -9.22
C THR A 31 -13.74 3.26 -10.48
N VAL A 32 -15.02 2.87 -10.53
CA VAL A 32 -15.56 2.05 -11.63
C VAL A 32 -15.51 2.77 -12.98
N ASP A 33 -15.76 4.08 -12.97
CA ASP A 33 -15.79 4.94 -14.16
C ASP A 33 -14.48 5.70 -14.39
N GLU A 34 -13.45 5.45 -13.57
CA GLU A 34 -12.14 6.08 -13.74
C GLU A 34 -11.49 5.59 -15.05
N PRO A 35 -10.83 6.47 -15.82
CA PRO A 35 -10.14 6.08 -17.03
C PRO A 35 -9.00 5.11 -16.71
N TYR A 36 -8.91 4.02 -17.47
CA TYR A 36 -7.86 3.01 -17.30
C TYR A 36 -7.33 2.53 -18.65
N SER A 37 -6.09 2.05 -18.62
CA SER A 37 -5.44 1.40 -19.76
C SER A 37 -5.44 -0.11 -19.56
N LYS A 38 -5.78 -0.87 -20.61
CA LYS A 38 -5.68 -2.33 -20.59
C LYS A 38 -4.26 -2.75 -20.97
N SER A 39 -3.61 -3.48 -20.09
CA SER A 39 -2.35 -4.16 -20.41
C SER A 39 -2.62 -5.55 -20.98
N ARG A 40 -1.64 -6.06 -21.74
CA ARG A 40 -1.63 -7.45 -22.23
C ARG A 40 -0.51 -8.19 -21.53
N ILE A 41 -0.83 -9.34 -20.93
CA ILE A 41 0.16 -10.22 -20.31
C ILE A 41 0.65 -11.19 -21.37
N LEU A 42 1.97 -11.21 -21.59
CA LEU A 42 2.65 -12.13 -22.49
C LEU A 42 3.69 -12.91 -21.68
N PHE A 43 3.78 -14.21 -21.94
CA PHE A 43 4.82 -15.04 -21.36
C PHE A 43 6.06 -14.98 -22.25
N LEU A 44 7.20 -14.64 -21.66
CA LEU A 44 8.49 -14.73 -22.32
C LEU A 44 9.04 -16.16 -22.21
N PRO A 45 10.00 -16.56 -23.07
CA PRO A 45 10.58 -17.90 -23.00
C PRO A 45 11.17 -18.23 -21.63
N PHE A 46 11.05 -19.50 -21.25
CA PHE A 46 11.66 -19.99 -20.02
C PHE A 46 13.17 -20.07 -20.15
N ILE A 47 13.87 -19.58 -19.12
CA ILE A 47 15.30 -19.82 -18.94
C ILE A 47 15.43 -20.98 -17.95
N ASN A 48 15.89 -22.14 -18.42
CA ASN A 48 16.02 -23.34 -17.60
C ASN A 48 17.31 -23.31 -16.75
N GLN A 49 17.43 -22.30 -15.88
CA GLN A 49 18.51 -22.11 -14.92
C GLN A 49 17.98 -21.45 -13.64
N ALA A 50 18.77 -21.48 -12.56
CA ALA A 50 18.36 -20.90 -11.29
C ALA A 50 18.20 -19.38 -11.39
N ALA A 51 17.01 -18.86 -11.04
CA ALA A 51 16.73 -17.42 -11.12
C ALA A 51 17.69 -16.55 -10.29
N SER A 52 18.27 -17.11 -9.23
CA SER A 52 19.25 -16.42 -8.39
C SER A 52 20.65 -16.33 -8.99
N ASP A 53 20.94 -17.00 -10.11
CA ASP A 53 22.23 -16.92 -10.77
C ASP A 53 22.39 -15.58 -11.54
N TYR A 54 23.57 -14.97 -11.47
CA TYR A 54 23.82 -13.69 -12.12
C TYR A 54 23.77 -13.79 -13.64
N ASN A 55 24.26 -14.88 -14.23
CA ASN A 55 24.19 -15.06 -15.68
C ASN A 55 22.72 -15.19 -16.12
N THR A 56 21.93 -15.95 -15.36
CA THR A 56 20.49 -16.08 -15.60
C THR A 56 19.77 -14.73 -15.56
N LEU A 57 20.02 -13.90 -14.54
CA LEU A 57 19.46 -12.54 -14.46
C LEU A 57 19.95 -11.65 -15.61
N TYR A 58 21.24 -11.69 -15.92
CA TYR A 58 21.81 -10.90 -17.02
C TYR A 58 21.18 -11.28 -18.37
N THR A 59 21.06 -12.58 -18.67
CA THR A 59 20.37 -13.07 -19.87
C THR A 59 18.92 -12.61 -19.89
N THR A 60 18.22 -12.70 -18.76
CA THR A 60 16.82 -12.24 -18.63
C THR A 60 16.70 -10.76 -19.01
N LEU A 61 17.56 -9.90 -18.43
CA LEU A 61 17.53 -8.46 -18.69
C LEU A 61 17.80 -8.14 -20.17
N ASN A 62 18.80 -8.76 -20.79
CA ASN A 62 19.09 -8.56 -22.21
C ASN A 62 17.94 -9.02 -23.11
N TYR A 63 17.31 -10.15 -22.78
CA TYR A 63 16.17 -10.64 -23.54
C TYR A 63 15.00 -9.64 -23.50
N ILE A 64 14.67 -9.11 -22.31
CA ILE A 64 13.58 -8.14 -22.16
C ILE A 64 13.91 -6.82 -22.88
N ILE A 65 15.18 -6.38 -22.85
CA ILE A 65 15.63 -5.22 -23.62
C ILE A 65 15.39 -5.43 -25.12
N ASP A 66 15.85 -6.56 -25.67
CA ASP A 66 15.74 -6.81 -27.10
C ASP A 66 14.28 -7.03 -27.53
N ASP A 67 13.46 -7.63 -26.69
CA ASP A 67 12.03 -7.74 -26.94
C ASP A 67 11.33 -6.37 -26.90
N GLY A 68 11.62 -5.57 -25.87
CA GLY A 68 11.05 -4.23 -25.73
C GLY A 68 11.41 -3.30 -26.89
N LYS A 69 12.63 -3.40 -27.43
CA LYS A 69 13.04 -2.66 -28.65
C LYS A 69 12.15 -3.00 -29.86
N LYS A 70 11.70 -4.24 -30.02
CA LYS A 70 10.82 -4.64 -31.15
C LYS A 70 9.48 -3.92 -31.10
N TYR A 71 9.04 -3.53 -29.91
CA TYR A 71 7.82 -2.77 -29.68
C TYR A 71 8.05 -1.26 -29.52
N GLY A 72 9.28 -0.78 -29.76
CA GLY A 72 9.62 0.64 -29.69
C GLY A 72 9.79 1.20 -28.28
N HIS A 73 9.96 0.36 -27.26
CA HIS A 73 10.16 0.83 -25.88
C HIS A 73 11.58 1.38 -25.67
N SER A 74 11.66 2.66 -25.27
CA SER A 74 12.92 3.33 -24.92
C SER A 74 13.46 2.91 -23.56
N PHE A 75 12.57 2.65 -22.59
CA PHE A 75 12.90 2.22 -21.23
C PHE A 75 12.15 0.94 -20.89
N ILE A 76 12.75 0.13 -20.02
CA ILE A 76 12.22 -1.16 -19.62
C ILE A 76 12.08 -1.18 -18.10
N ILE A 77 10.86 -1.39 -17.62
CA ILE A 77 10.59 -1.53 -16.19
C ILE A 77 10.48 -3.02 -15.86
N VAL A 78 11.33 -3.49 -14.96
CA VAL A 78 11.34 -4.89 -14.51
C VAL A 78 11.21 -4.95 -13.01
N THR A 79 10.30 -5.78 -12.51
CA THR A 79 10.02 -5.92 -11.08
C THR A 79 10.55 -7.25 -10.57
N PHE A 80 11.29 -7.23 -9.47
CA PHE A 80 11.86 -8.42 -8.84
C PHE A 80 11.48 -8.51 -7.37
N ASP A 81 11.43 -9.72 -6.82
CA ASP A 81 11.43 -9.90 -5.37
C ASP A 81 12.73 -9.35 -4.76
N GLN A 82 12.78 -9.20 -3.44
CA GLN A 82 13.88 -8.50 -2.79
C GLN A 82 15.27 -9.13 -3.06
N PRO A 83 15.47 -10.46 -3.01
CA PRO A 83 16.77 -11.06 -3.31
C PRO A 83 17.22 -10.81 -4.76
N LEU A 84 16.33 -10.98 -5.74
CA LEU A 84 16.67 -10.76 -7.15
C LEU A 84 16.79 -9.27 -7.48
N TYR A 85 16.04 -8.41 -6.81
CA TYR A 85 16.14 -6.95 -6.93
C TYR A 85 17.56 -6.46 -6.67
N PHE A 86 18.22 -6.95 -5.60
CA PHE A 86 19.60 -6.56 -5.31
C PHE A 86 20.55 -6.94 -6.45
N LYS A 87 20.47 -8.19 -6.93
CA LYS A 87 21.34 -8.68 -8.00
C LYS A 87 21.09 -7.96 -9.33
N ALA A 88 19.82 -7.77 -9.69
CA ALA A 88 19.45 -7.02 -10.89
C ALA A 88 19.94 -5.57 -10.81
N LYS A 89 19.82 -4.93 -9.64
CA LYS A 89 20.33 -3.58 -9.42
C LYS A 89 21.85 -3.51 -9.54
N GLU A 90 22.58 -4.48 -9.01
CA GLU A 90 24.04 -4.57 -9.16
C GLU A 90 24.44 -4.65 -10.63
N ILE A 91 23.78 -5.52 -11.41
CA ILE A 91 24.01 -5.66 -12.85
C ILE A 91 23.78 -4.34 -13.59
N VAL A 92 22.64 -3.68 -13.35
CA VAL A 92 22.27 -2.43 -14.03
C VAL A 92 23.20 -1.29 -13.63
N THR A 93 23.57 -1.19 -12.35
CA THR A 93 24.44 -0.12 -11.84
C THR A 93 25.88 -0.29 -12.32
N ALA A 94 26.34 -1.53 -12.51
CA ALA A 94 27.69 -1.83 -13.01
C ALA A 94 27.82 -1.66 -14.54
N ALA A 95 26.71 -1.51 -15.27
CA ALA A 95 26.74 -1.38 -16.72
C ALA A 95 27.28 -0.02 -17.17
N ASP A 96 27.98 0.00 -18.32
CA ASP A 96 28.40 1.24 -18.96
C ASP A 96 27.18 2.12 -19.30
N LYS A 97 27.33 3.45 -19.26
CA LYS A 97 26.23 4.38 -19.54
C LYS A 97 25.67 4.22 -20.96
N ASN A 98 26.49 3.79 -21.92
CA ASN A 98 26.07 3.54 -23.30
C ASN A 98 25.49 2.13 -23.49
N SER A 99 25.55 1.26 -22.47
CA SER A 99 24.93 -0.05 -22.51
C SER A 99 23.40 0.08 -22.55
N PRO A 100 22.68 -0.75 -23.31
CA PRO A 100 21.22 -0.82 -23.25
C PRO A 100 20.67 -1.08 -21.83
N LEU A 101 21.48 -1.69 -20.94
CA LEU A 101 21.15 -1.92 -19.54
C LEU A 101 20.92 -0.63 -18.75
N SER A 102 21.52 0.51 -19.15
CA SER A 102 21.31 1.80 -18.48
C SER A 102 19.87 2.31 -18.60
N ARG A 103 19.07 1.73 -19.51
CA ARG A 103 17.65 2.05 -19.72
C ARG A 103 16.70 1.11 -18.97
N VAL A 104 17.24 0.20 -18.16
CA VAL A 104 16.47 -0.72 -17.33
C VAL A 104 16.19 -0.09 -15.97
N ILE A 105 14.91 0.01 -15.62
CA ILE A 105 14.45 0.47 -14.31
C ILE A 105 14.07 -0.76 -13.49
N VAL A 106 14.86 -1.05 -12.46
CA VAL A 106 14.64 -2.19 -11.57
C VAL A 106 13.70 -1.77 -10.44
N ARG A 107 12.50 -2.36 -10.38
CA ARG A 107 11.51 -2.14 -9.33
C ARG A 107 11.56 -3.21 -8.25
N LEU A 108 11.42 -2.76 -7.00
CA LEU A 108 11.25 -3.65 -5.85
C LEU A 108 9.81 -4.18 -5.81
N GLY A 109 9.67 -5.50 -5.72
CA GLY A 109 8.39 -6.19 -5.71
C GLY A 109 7.53 -5.85 -4.49
N GLY A 110 6.31 -5.35 -4.74
CA GLY A 110 5.40 -4.87 -3.70
C GLY A 110 4.79 -5.96 -2.83
N PHE A 111 4.58 -7.18 -3.35
CA PHE A 111 3.87 -8.24 -2.63
C PHE A 111 4.59 -8.66 -1.34
N HIS A 112 5.85 -9.10 -1.45
CA HIS A 112 6.63 -9.52 -0.28
C HIS A 112 7.06 -8.34 0.61
N LEU A 113 7.20 -7.14 0.03
CA LEU A 113 7.36 -5.90 0.80
C LEU A 113 6.17 -5.69 1.76
N LEU A 114 4.95 -5.86 1.25
CA LEU A 114 3.73 -5.72 2.04
C LEU A 114 3.56 -6.84 3.07
N MET A 115 3.92 -8.08 2.73
CA MET A 115 3.98 -9.19 3.70
C MET A 115 4.98 -8.89 4.82
N SER A 116 6.15 -8.33 4.49
CA SER A 116 7.12 -7.89 5.50
C SER A 116 6.53 -6.80 6.40
N PHE A 117 5.75 -5.86 5.84
CA PHE A 117 5.14 -4.79 6.62
C PHE A 117 4.03 -5.30 7.54
N LEU A 118 3.25 -6.29 7.08
CA LEU A 118 2.30 -7.02 7.93
C LEU A 118 3.01 -7.73 9.10
N GLY A 119 4.15 -8.37 8.84
CA GLY A 119 5.00 -8.92 9.89
C GLY A 119 5.45 -7.86 10.91
N SER A 120 5.84 -6.67 10.43
CA SER A 120 6.17 -5.54 11.32
C SER A 120 4.98 -5.09 12.18
N ILE A 121 3.75 -5.09 11.65
CA ILE A 121 2.53 -4.81 12.44
C ILE A 121 2.38 -5.85 13.56
N GLY A 122 2.46 -7.14 13.23
CA GLY A 122 2.33 -8.20 14.22
C GLY A 122 3.41 -8.15 15.29
N TYR A 123 4.66 -7.85 14.91
CA TYR A 123 5.78 -7.71 15.83
C TYR A 123 5.56 -6.56 16.82
N ILE A 124 5.24 -5.35 16.33
CA ILE A 124 5.01 -4.17 17.17
C ILE A 124 3.84 -4.38 18.13
N MET A 125 2.82 -5.08 17.67
CA MET A 125 1.62 -5.37 18.47
C MET A 125 1.76 -6.64 19.33
N GLY A 126 2.96 -7.23 19.41
CA GLY A 126 3.22 -8.39 20.27
C GLY A 126 2.84 -8.10 21.72
N GLY A 127 2.02 -8.96 22.31
CA GLY A 127 1.57 -8.82 23.71
C GLY A 127 0.52 -7.72 23.97
N SER A 128 0.02 -7.04 22.93
CA SER A 128 -0.96 -5.93 23.08
C SER A 128 -2.42 -6.38 23.26
N GLY A 129 -2.73 -7.67 23.11
CA GLY A 129 -4.10 -8.16 22.95
C GLY A 129 -4.54 -8.37 21.50
N LEU A 130 -3.72 -7.98 20.51
CA LEU A 130 -4.05 -8.11 19.08
C LEU A 130 -4.35 -9.56 18.66
N LYS A 131 -3.58 -10.53 19.17
CA LYS A 131 -3.74 -11.95 18.84
C LYS A 131 -5.08 -12.48 19.35
N GLU A 132 -5.44 -12.09 20.57
CA GLU A 132 -6.66 -12.47 21.26
C GLU A 132 -7.88 -11.94 20.50
N VAL A 133 -7.86 -10.66 20.12
CA VAL A 133 -8.96 -10.04 19.36
C VAL A 133 -9.12 -10.68 17.99
N LEU A 134 -8.03 -10.94 17.26
CA LEU A 134 -8.10 -11.64 15.97
C LEU A 134 -8.58 -13.09 16.11
N SER A 135 -8.33 -13.74 17.26
CA SER A 135 -8.79 -15.09 17.53
C SER A 135 -10.31 -15.20 17.74
N VAL A 136 -11.02 -14.07 17.89
CA VAL A 136 -12.50 -14.04 17.90
C VAL A 136 -13.08 -14.33 16.51
N ILE A 137 -12.35 -13.99 15.45
CA ILE A 137 -12.83 -14.09 14.06
C ILE A 137 -12.07 -15.12 13.21
N PHE A 138 -10.90 -15.56 13.66
CA PHE A 138 -10.07 -16.56 12.97
C PHE A 138 -9.63 -17.67 13.93
N ALA A 139 -9.47 -18.88 13.41
CA ALA A 139 -8.88 -19.99 14.16
C ALA A 139 -7.44 -19.65 14.60
N GLN A 140 -7.05 -20.07 15.80
CA GLN A 140 -5.78 -19.71 16.45
C GLN A 140 -4.54 -19.93 15.56
N ASN A 141 -4.44 -21.09 14.90
CA ASN A 141 -3.32 -21.39 13.99
C ASN A 141 -3.27 -20.43 12.79
N SER A 142 -4.41 -19.89 12.35
CA SER A 142 -4.45 -18.89 11.27
C SER A 142 -3.98 -17.51 11.74
N VAL A 143 -4.22 -17.16 13.01
CA VAL A 143 -3.84 -15.86 13.56
C VAL A 143 -2.32 -15.70 13.58
N ASP A 144 -1.57 -16.75 13.92
CA ASP A 144 -0.11 -16.68 13.91
C ASP A 144 0.44 -16.37 12.51
N HIS A 145 -0.13 -16.99 11.47
CA HIS A 145 0.23 -16.66 10.09
C HIS A 145 -0.27 -15.28 9.63
N ILE A 146 -1.34 -14.75 10.21
CA ILE A 146 -1.80 -13.38 9.97
C ILE A 146 -0.78 -12.39 10.55
N LEU A 147 -0.38 -12.58 11.81
CA LEU A 147 0.54 -11.70 12.52
C LEU A 147 1.95 -11.74 11.94
N SER A 148 2.38 -12.88 11.39
CA SER A 148 3.65 -12.97 10.67
C SER A 148 3.59 -12.41 9.24
N GLY A 149 2.41 -12.01 8.76
CA GLY A 149 2.18 -11.58 7.37
C GLY A 149 2.20 -12.70 6.32
N HIS A 150 2.35 -13.97 6.71
CA HIS A 150 2.44 -15.11 5.78
C HIS A 150 1.10 -15.53 5.19
N ALA A 151 -0.01 -15.28 5.90
CA ALA A 151 -1.36 -15.49 5.38
C ALA A 151 -1.92 -14.21 4.76
N TYR A 152 -1.28 -13.72 3.70
CA TYR A 152 -1.52 -12.40 3.09
C TYR A 152 -3.00 -11.97 3.04
N SER A 153 -3.86 -12.70 2.31
CA SER A 153 -5.27 -12.30 2.14
C SER A 153 -6.05 -12.26 3.46
N ARG A 154 -5.76 -13.19 4.38
CA ARG A 154 -6.37 -13.19 5.71
C ARG A 154 -5.84 -12.05 6.57
N ALA A 155 -4.56 -11.72 6.45
CA ALA A 155 -3.94 -10.63 7.19
C ALA A 155 -4.52 -9.27 6.79
N ILE A 156 -4.63 -8.99 5.48
CA ILE A 156 -5.29 -7.78 4.98
C ILE A 156 -6.72 -7.68 5.53
N ARG A 157 -7.49 -8.77 5.45
CA ARG A 157 -8.88 -8.80 5.95
C ARG A 157 -8.94 -8.56 7.45
N GLY A 158 -8.14 -9.28 8.24
CA GLY A 158 -8.15 -9.19 9.70
C GLY A 158 -7.77 -7.80 10.20
N HIS A 159 -6.68 -7.22 9.68
CA HIS A 159 -6.27 -5.88 10.05
C HIS A 159 -7.29 -4.81 9.65
N THR A 160 -7.89 -4.93 8.47
CA THR A 160 -8.93 -4.00 8.01
C THR A 160 -10.18 -4.07 8.88
N LEU A 161 -10.63 -5.27 9.25
CA LEU A 161 -11.79 -5.45 10.13
C LEU A 161 -11.54 -4.89 11.54
N LEU A 162 -10.36 -5.14 12.09
CA LEU A 162 -10.01 -4.61 13.40
C LEU A 162 -9.86 -3.08 13.39
N GLN A 163 -9.27 -2.52 12.33
CA GLN A 163 -9.25 -1.06 12.15
C GLN A 163 -10.67 -0.51 12.08
N LEU A 164 -11.60 -1.17 11.38
CA LEU A 164 -13.00 -0.75 11.35
C LEU A 164 -13.64 -0.81 12.75
N ALA A 165 -13.41 -1.87 13.52
CA ALA A 165 -13.92 -1.98 14.89
C ALA A 165 -13.39 -0.85 15.80
N LEU A 166 -12.10 -0.52 15.70
CA LEU A 166 -11.52 0.63 16.41
C LEU A 166 -12.13 1.95 15.94
N ALA A 167 -12.40 2.11 14.65
CA ALA A 167 -13.05 3.30 14.12
C ALA A 167 -14.48 3.47 14.67
N HIS A 168 -15.24 2.38 14.87
CA HIS A 168 -16.55 2.47 15.52
C HIS A 168 -16.44 3.02 16.95
N ILE A 169 -15.42 2.59 17.71
CA ILE A 169 -15.16 3.12 19.06
C ILE A 169 -14.86 4.62 18.98
N ILE A 170 -13.98 5.03 18.07
CA ILE A 170 -13.61 6.44 17.89
C ILE A 170 -14.82 7.29 17.47
N LEU A 171 -15.60 6.83 16.49
CA LEU A 171 -16.78 7.53 15.96
C LEU A 171 -17.90 7.67 17.00
N ASN A 172 -18.06 6.69 17.90
CA ASN A 172 -19.00 6.79 19.03
C ASN A 172 -18.64 7.92 20.00
N GLU A 173 -17.36 8.29 20.09
CA GLU A 173 -16.90 9.41 20.92
C GLU A 173 -16.90 10.76 20.18
N LEU A 174 -17.28 10.78 18.89
CA LEU A 174 -17.38 12.03 18.13
C LEU A 174 -18.73 12.71 18.35
N SER A 175 -18.66 14.02 18.61
CA SER A 175 -19.82 14.88 18.64
C SER A 175 -20.04 15.53 17.27
N LEU A 176 -20.79 14.85 16.40
CA LEU A 176 -21.26 15.42 15.13
C LEU A 176 -22.64 16.04 15.32
N ASN A 177 -22.81 17.29 14.88
CA ASN A 177 -24.11 17.97 14.91
C ASN A 177 -25.06 17.43 13.82
N TYR A 178 -26.33 17.83 13.88
CA TYR A 178 -27.35 17.35 12.95
C TYR A 178 -27.02 17.69 11.48
N GLU A 179 -26.62 18.92 11.22
CA GLU A 179 -26.26 19.41 9.88
C GLU A 179 -25.08 18.63 9.27
N GLN A 180 -24.03 18.39 10.06
CA GLN A 180 -22.88 17.57 9.65
C GLN A 180 -23.29 16.16 9.27
N LYS A 181 -24.16 15.52 10.07
CA LYS A 181 -24.68 14.17 9.77
C LYS A 181 -25.52 14.17 8.50
N GLU A 182 -26.38 15.17 8.32
CA GLU A 182 -27.22 15.30 7.12
C GLU A 182 -26.36 15.45 5.85
N LEU A 183 -25.36 16.33 5.86
CA LEU A 183 -24.44 16.53 4.75
C LEU A 183 -23.64 15.26 4.39
N LEU A 184 -23.21 14.50 5.40
CA LEU A 184 -22.52 13.22 5.20
C LEU A 184 -23.46 12.16 4.61
N ASN A 185 -24.71 12.09 5.06
CA ASN A 185 -25.70 11.19 4.49
C ASN A 185 -26.02 11.53 3.03
N ILE A 186 -26.07 12.81 2.67
CA ILE A 186 -26.21 13.26 1.27
C ILE A 186 -25.00 12.83 0.44
N CYS A 187 -23.78 12.94 0.98
CA CYS A 187 -22.58 12.45 0.31
C CYS A 187 -22.61 10.93 0.09
N LEU A 188 -23.18 10.17 1.03
CA LEU A 188 -23.31 8.71 0.94
C LEU A 188 -24.43 8.26 -0.01
N SER A 189 -25.54 9.00 -0.10
CA SER A 189 -26.59 8.69 -1.07
C SER A 189 -26.17 9.01 -2.50
N ASN A 190 -25.29 10.00 -2.67
CA ASN A 190 -24.83 10.50 -3.95
C ASN A 190 -23.37 10.09 -4.23
N LEU A 191 -22.95 8.89 -3.82
CA LEU A 191 -21.60 8.36 -4.12
C LEU A 191 -21.40 8.38 -5.64
N SER A 192 -20.65 9.37 -6.14
CA SER A 192 -20.45 9.57 -7.58
C SER A 192 -19.16 8.89 -8.03
N ASP A 193 -18.03 9.28 -7.44
CA ASP A 193 -16.69 8.89 -7.85
C ASP A 193 -15.65 9.22 -6.77
N PHE A 194 -14.46 8.65 -6.89
CA PHE A 194 -13.39 8.82 -5.93
C PHE A 194 -12.99 10.29 -5.75
N GLN A 195 -12.83 11.05 -6.82
CA GLN A 195 -12.35 12.43 -6.75
C GLN A 195 -13.37 13.36 -6.09
N SER A 196 -14.65 13.20 -6.39
CA SER A 196 -15.73 13.96 -5.75
C SER A 196 -15.81 13.73 -4.24
N VAL A 197 -15.60 12.49 -3.78
CA VAL A 197 -15.48 12.18 -2.35
C VAL A 197 -14.24 12.84 -1.75
N GLU A 198 -13.12 12.79 -2.47
CA GLU A 198 -11.88 13.45 -2.05
C GLU A 198 -12.02 14.98 -1.98
N ASP A 199 -12.88 15.58 -2.80
CA ASP A 199 -13.07 17.03 -2.83
C ASP A 199 -14.17 17.56 -1.92
N SER A 200 -15.08 16.70 -1.47
CA SER A 200 -16.20 17.06 -0.60
C SER A 200 -15.77 17.78 0.67
N ARG A 201 -16.34 18.98 0.87
CA ARG A 201 -16.10 19.79 2.07
C ARG A 201 -16.57 19.09 3.34
N ALA A 202 -17.73 18.43 3.30
CA ALA A 202 -18.28 17.70 4.45
C ALA A 202 -17.36 16.55 4.88
N VAL A 203 -16.79 15.82 3.90
CA VAL A 203 -15.87 14.71 4.20
C VAL A 203 -14.52 15.24 4.69
N LYS A 204 -14.02 16.34 4.12
CA LYS A 204 -12.81 17.02 4.61
C LYS A 204 -12.97 17.47 6.07
N GLU A 205 -14.13 18.00 6.43
CA GLU A 205 -14.46 18.39 7.80
C GLU A 205 -14.54 17.20 8.75
N LEU A 206 -15.26 16.14 8.36
CA LEU A 206 -15.32 14.89 9.11
C LEU A 206 -13.91 14.33 9.36
N LYS A 207 -13.08 14.27 8.32
CA LYS A 207 -11.69 13.81 8.44
C LYS A 207 -10.91 14.67 9.42
N LYS A 208 -11.07 16.00 9.40
CA LYS A 208 -10.40 16.89 10.35
C LYS A 208 -10.81 16.55 11.80
N ILE A 209 -12.11 16.42 12.06
CA ILE A 209 -12.64 16.05 13.38
C ILE A 209 -12.11 14.67 13.82
N PHE A 210 -12.08 13.71 12.90
CA PHE A 210 -11.56 12.37 13.15
C PHE A 210 -10.05 12.38 13.47
N ASP A 211 -9.25 13.13 12.72
CA ASP A 211 -7.81 13.31 12.96
C ASP A 211 -7.56 14.00 14.33
N GLU A 212 -8.36 15.01 14.68
CA GLU A 212 -8.31 15.67 16.00
C GLU A 212 -8.62 14.69 17.14
N LYS A 213 -9.64 13.85 16.97
CA LYS A 213 -9.99 12.83 17.96
C LYS A 213 -8.92 11.75 18.11
N LEU A 214 -8.30 11.31 17.03
CA LEU A 214 -7.16 10.39 17.09
C LEU A 214 -6.00 10.99 17.90
N ASN A 215 -5.70 12.28 17.71
CA ASN A 215 -4.67 12.98 18.47
C ASN A 215 -5.03 13.10 19.96
N GLU A 216 -6.30 13.38 20.28
CA GLU A 216 -6.80 13.37 21.65
C GLU A 216 -6.61 11.99 22.30
N ILE A 217 -7.04 10.91 21.62
CA ILE A 217 -6.93 9.53 22.11
C ILE A 217 -5.47 9.14 22.33
N LYS A 218 -4.57 9.53 21.43
CA LYS A 218 -3.13 9.28 21.54
C LYS A 218 -2.54 9.80 22.87
N ASN A 219 -3.11 10.87 23.42
CA ASN A 219 -2.67 11.47 24.68
C ASN A 219 -3.26 10.82 25.93
N ARG A 220 -4.14 9.79 25.81
CA ARG A 220 -4.75 9.09 26.95
C ARG A 220 -3.81 8.11 27.66
N GLY A 221 -2.62 7.89 27.12
CA GLY A 221 -1.57 7.07 27.73
C GLY A 221 -0.91 6.10 26.74
N PRO A 222 0.09 5.32 27.20
CA PRO A 222 0.92 4.49 26.32
C PRO A 222 0.13 3.44 25.52
N THR A 223 -0.87 2.83 26.14
CA THR A 223 -1.73 1.83 25.46
C THR A 223 -2.55 2.48 24.34
N ALA A 224 -3.12 3.65 24.58
CA ALA A 224 -3.88 4.37 23.55
C ALA A 224 -2.97 4.81 22.40
N GLN A 225 -1.75 5.28 22.72
CA GLN A 225 -0.74 5.63 21.73
C GLN A 225 -0.37 4.42 20.84
N LEU A 226 -0.19 3.24 21.41
CA LEU A 226 0.09 2.00 20.65
C LEU A 226 -1.05 1.63 19.70
N TRP A 227 -2.30 1.69 20.16
CA TRP A 227 -3.46 1.35 19.32
C TRP A 227 -3.73 2.41 18.23
N VAL A 228 -3.43 3.68 18.50
CA VAL A 228 -3.44 4.72 17.45
C VAL A 228 -2.32 4.47 16.43
N GLN A 229 -1.12 4.08 16.87
CA GLN A 229 -0.04 3.69 15.96
C GLN A 229 -0.43 2.48 15.10
N TYR A 230 -1.06 1.46 15.67
CA TYR A 230 -1.62 0.34 14.91
C TYR A 230 -2.60 0.82 13.84
N PHE A 231 -3.52 1.71 14.21
CA PHE A 231 -4.48 2.30 13.29
C PHE A 231 -3.80 3.06 12.13
N GLU A 232 -2.73 3.80 12.42
CA GLU A 232 -1.88 4.47 11.42
C GLU A 232 -1.17 3.45 10.50
N MET A 233 -0.62 2.36 11.05
CA MET A 233 0.04 1.31 10.26
C MET A 233 -0.91 0.62 9.28
N VAL A 234 -2.12 0.26 9.72
CA VAL A 234 -3.14 -0.32 8.82
C VAL A 234 -3.57 0.69 7.75
N THR A 235 -3.50 1.99 8.05
CA THR A 235 -3.76 3.05 7.05
C THR A 235 -2.67 3.09 5.98
N ILE A 236 -1.39 2.98 6.36
CA ILE A 236 -0.26 2.91 5.41
C ILE A 236 -0.41 1.68 4.50
N LEU A 237 -0.79 0.53 5.08
CA LEU A 237 -1.07 -0.71 4.35
C LEU A 237 -2.13 -0.51 3.26
N LYS A 238 -3.28 0.10 3.62
CA LYS A 238 -4.36 0.37 2.66
C LYS A 238 -3.96 1.40 1.60
N GLU A 239 -3.21 2.44 1.98
CA GLU A 239 -2.73 3.46 1.03
C GLU A 239 -1.80 2.84 -0.02
N PHE A 240 -0.91 1.93 0.38
CA PHE A 240 -0.06 1.20 -0.56
C PHE A 240 -0.89 0.36 -1.54
N ILE A 241 -1.84 -0.43 -1.03
CA ILE A 241 -2.72 -1.28 -1.86
C ILE A 241 -3.52 -0.42 -2.84
N ARG A 242 -4.12 0.67 -2.35
CA ARG A 242 -4.87 1.61 -3.19
C ARG A 242 -3.96 2.19 -4.27
N SER A 243 -2.76 2.65 -3.90
CA SER A 243 -1.84 3.29 -4.83
C SER A 243 -1.42 2.35 -5.96
N GLU A 244 -1.11 1.09 -5.64
CA GLU A 244 -0.77 0.08 -6.64
C GLU A 244 -1.96 -0.24 -7.56
N ARG A 245 -3.18 -0.33 -7.01
CA ARG A 245 -4.40 -0.62 -7.79
C ARG A 245 -4.82 0.54 -8.70
N MET A 246 -4.61 1.77 -8.26
CA MET A 246 -4.98 2.98 -9.00
C MET A 246 -3.86 3.50 -9.91
N GLY A 247 -2.69 2.82 -9.95
CA GLY A 247 -1.53 3.33 -10.69
C GLY A 247 -0.98 4.65 -10.14
N ASN A 248 -1.26 5.00 -8.88
CA ASN A 248 -0.81 6.24 -8.26
C ASN A 248 0.66 6.12 -7.80
N TRP A 249 1.57 6.50 -8.69
CA TRP A 249 3.02 6.42 -8.46
C TRP A 249 3.49 7.20 -7.21
N ARG A 250 2.98 8.42 -7.01
CA ARG A 250 3.36 9.23 -5.84
C ARG A 250 2.89 8.60 -4.54
N GLY A 251 1.66 8.07 -4.53
CA GLY A 251 1.10 7.33 -3.39
C GLY A 251 1.88 6.06 -3.06
N HIS A 252 2.36 5.34 -4.08
CA HIS A 252 3.22 4.16 -3.93
C HIS A 252 4.52 4.51 -3.19
N LEU A 253 5.28 5.49 -3.69
CA LEU A 253 6.54 5.91 -3.08
C LEU A 253 6.32 6.49 -1.67
N ALA A 254 5.29 7.32 -1.49
CA ALA A 254 4.97 7.89 -0.18
C ALA A 254 4.61 6.81 0.85
N SER A 255 3.95 5.74 0.45
CA SER A 255 3.59 4.63 1.33
C SER A 255 4.82 3.84 1.75
N ILE A 256 5.70 3.48 0.80
CA ILE A 256 6.95 2.78 1.11
C ILE A 256 7.82 3.61 2.06
N LYS A 257 7.95 4.93 1.83
CA LYS A 257 8.66 5.83 2.75
C LYS A 257 8.16 5.74 4.18
N LYS A 258 6.84 5.67 4.36
CA LYS A 258 6.21 5.52 5.69
C LYS A 258 6.42 4.13 6.28
N MET A 259 6.65 3.09 5.48
CA MET A 259 6.94 1.73 5.96
C MET A 259 8.39 1.57 6.47
N ILE A 260 9.35 2.31 5.90
CA ILE A 260 10.80 2.18 6.22
C ILE A 260 11.11 2.23 7.73
N PRO A 261 10.61 3.20 8.52
CA PRO A 261 10.88 3.24 9.95
C PRO A 261 10.43 1.97 10.69
N TYR A 262 9.31 1.38 10.29
CA TYR A 262 8.79 0.15 10.89
C TYR A 262 9.66 -1.06 10.54
N PHE A 263 10.19 -1.13 9.32
CA PHE A 263 11.14 -2.19 8.97
C PHE A 263 12.40 -2.14 9.83
N HIS A 264 12.94 -0.95 10.08
CA HIS A 264 14.08 -0.77 10.99
C HIS A 264 13.73 -1.20 12.42
N ALA A 265 12.60 -0.73 12.94
CA ALA A 265 12.19 -1.00 14.32
C ALA A 265 11.92 -2.48 14.61
N THR A 266 11.57 -3.27 13.59
CA THR A 266 11.13 -4.67 13.74
C THR A 266 12.15 -5.69 13.22
N GLY A 267 13.35 -5.25 12.84
CA GLY A 267 14.41 -6.15 12.39
C GLY A 267 14.28 -6.64 10.95
N HIS A 268 13.36 -6.10 10.15
CA HIS A 268 13.22 -6.40 8.72
C HIS A 268 14.26 -5.64 7.88
N PHE A 269 15.53 -5.71 8.26
CA PHE A 269 16.61 -4.85 7.77
C PHE A 269 16.87 -4.96 6.27
N LEU A 270 16.71 -6.16 5.69
CA LEU A 270 16.88 -6.33 4.24
C LEU A 270 15.84 -5.53 3.45
N TYR A 271 14.58 -5.49 3.93
CA TYR A 271 13.53 -4.67 3.35
C TYR A 271 13.72 -3.18 3.65
N ALA A 272 14.20 -2.82 4.83
CA ALA A 272 14.56 -1.44 5.15
C ALA A 272 15.62 -0.90 4.17
N LYS A 273 16.68 -1.68 3.93
CA LYS A 273 17.75 -1.36 2.97
C LYS A 273 17.22 -1.29 1.55
N SER A 274 16.52 -2.32 1.07
CA SER A 274 16.05 -2.38 -0.32
C SER A 274 15.02 -1.27 -0.60
N ALA A 275 14.11 -0.99 0.33
CA ALA A 275 13.11 0.08 0.19
C ALA A 275 13.77 1.46 0.15
N THR A 276 14.77 1.72 1.01
CA THR A 276 15.51 2.99 1.01
C THR A 276 16.22 3.23 -0.32
N LEU A 277 16.93 2.21 -0.83
CA LEU A 277 17.58 2.27 -2.13
C LEU A 277 16.58 2.48 -3.26
N TYR A 278 15.48 1.71 -3.25
CA TYR A 278 14.42 1.81 -4.25
C TYR A 278 13.82 3.23 -4.28
N ILE A 279 13.47 3.79 -3.13
CA ILE A 279 12.95 5.16 -3.03
C ILE A 279 13.93 6.17 -3.62
N SER A 280 15.22 6.09 -3.26
CA SER A 280 16.24 7.00 -3.77
C SER A 280 16.37 6.92 -5.29
N ASP A 281 16.26 5.73 -5.89
CA ASP A 281 16.33 5.59 -7.34
C ASP A 281 15.06 6.18 -7.99
N MET A 282 13.89 5.77 -7.50
CA MET A 282 12.60 6.09 -8.10
C MET A 282 12.28 7.59 -8.07
N GLU A 283 12.72 8.30 -7.03
CA GLU A 283 12.53 9.76 -6.95
C GLU A 283 13.49 10.53 -7.86
N ASN A 284 14.65 9.95 -8.16
CA ASN A 284 15.61 10.53 -9.09
C ASN A 284 15.31 10.20 -10.55
N LEU A 285 14.32 9.34 -10.85
CA LEU A 285 13.98 8.96 -12.23
C LEU A 285 13.69 10.17 -13.12
N LYS A 286 13.02 11.20 -12.58
CA LYS A 286 12.71 12.43 -13.30
C LYS A 286 13.97 13.17 -13.78
N ASN A 287 15.10 12.98 -13.09
CA ASN A 287 16.37 13.60 -13.46
C ASN A 287 17.16 12.77 -14.48
N SER A 288 16.79 11.49 -14.67
CA SER A 288 17.46 10.55 -15.58
C SER A 288 16.68 10.21 -16.84
N MET A 289 15.42 10.65 -16.94
CA MET A 289 14.52 10.41 -18.07
C MET A 289 14.08 11.76 -18.66
N ASP A 290 13.82 11.80 -19.96
CA ASP A 290 13.16 12.96 -20.58
C ASP A 290 11.73 13.12 -20.04
N SER A 291 11.22 14.35 -20.07
CA SER A 291 9.93 14.68 -19.45
C SER A 291 8.75 13.91 -20.06
N GLU A 292 8.76 13.68 -21.38
CA GLU A 292 7.69 12.98 -22.08
C GLU A 292 7.65 11.49 -21.70
N THR A 293 8.81 10.86 -21.51
CA THR A 293 8.89 9.45 -21.09
C THR A 293 8.65 9.25 -19.58
N PHE A 294 8.76 10.33 -18.78
CA PHE A 294 8.49 10.29 -17.34
C PHE A 294 7.01 10.49 -17.00
N GLU A 295 6.28 11.28 -17.80
CA GLU A 295 4.83 11.50 -17.65
C GLU A 295 3.99 10.26 -18.00
#